data_AF-A0A8H7KDQ0-F1
#
_entry.id   AF-A0A8H7KDQ0-F1
#
_cell.length_a   1.000
_cell.length_b   1.000
_cell.length_c   1.000
_cell.angle_alpha   90.00
_cell.angle_beta   90.00
_cell.angle_gamma   90.00
#
_symmetry.space_group_name_H-M   'P 1'
#
loop_
_entity.id
_entity.type
_entity.pdbx_description
1 polymer ?
#
loop_
_entity_poly.entity_id
_entity_poly.type
_entity_poly.pdbx_seq_one_letter_code
_entity_poly.pdbx_strand_id
1 'polypeptide(L)'
;MRVTGDPSSGGSTPAQDILSESDGEKAPRGSHSHLENTALEHDPGELNDVHNKLTKETILACIAIAGQINAYVMSLLIPSTTLSYINQELGPSPYYSWITIVWQLGGSIIVSISGRLSDIFGRRYFMITGASISIVGCLVGANGKSIDMMIVSGTLFGIGSGFQEMAYACIQEMLPNKHRMVGVGLLDISLAIAFSSPAIAYCFIAFHDIGWRGAYWYMFTWHVVAFIFLWIFYRPLTSR
;
A
#
# COMPACT_ATOMS: atom_id res chain seq x y z
N MET A 1 40.44 10.16 -71.41
CA MET A 1 41.85 9.71 -71.43
C MET A 1 42.08 8.88 -70.17
N ARG A 2 42.40 7.56 -70.31
CA ARG A 2 42.97 6.55 -69.34
C ARG A 2 42.52 6.58 -67.85
N VAL A 3 41.78 5.60 -67.30
CA VAL A 3 42.08 4.19 -66.85
C VAL A 3 42.91 4.09 -65.54
N THR A 4 42.46 3.18 -64.64
CA THR A 4 43.04 2.52 -63.41
C THR A 4 42.85 3.25 -62.06
N GLY A 5 42.37 2.68 -60.93
CA GLY A 5 42.24 1.29 -60.45
C GLY A 5 43.19 1.04 -59.26
N ASP A 6 42.81 1.40 -58.02
CA ASP A 6 42.55 0.52 -56.83
C ASP A 6 43.77 0.43 -55.84
N PRO A 7 43.73 -0.29 -54.68
CA PRO A 7 43.58 0.25 -53.31
C PRO A 7 44.70 -0.17 -52.31
N SER A 8 44.46 0.07 -51.01
CA SER A 8 44.92 -0.69 -49.83
C SER A 8 46.16 -0.26 -49.01
N SER A 9 45.93 -0.30 -47.68
CA SER A 9 46.84 -0.75 -46.60
C SER A 9 48.00 0.13 -46.09
N GLY A 10 47.95 0.37 -44.77
CA GLY A 10 49.05 0.01 -43.86
C GLY A 10 50.18 1.02 -43.62
N GLY A 11 50.40 1.35 -42.35
CA GLY A 11 51.75 1.42 -41.82
C GLY A 11 52.28 2.79 -41.37
N SER A 12 52.43 2.90 -40.05
CA SER A 12 53.57 3.50 -39.33
C SER A 12 53.93 4.98 -39.53
N THR A 13 53.81 5.74 -38.44
CA THR A 13 54.75 6.84 -38.16
C THR A 13 55.27 6.64 -36.73
N PRO A 14 56.59 6.51 -36.52
CA PRO A 14 57.18 6.29 -35.21
C PRO A 14 57.53 7.60 -34.49
N ALA A 15 57.24 7.59 -33.19
CA ALA A 15 58.07 7.98 -32.05
C ALA A 15 59.04 9.19 -32.13
N GLN A 16 59.02 9.96 -31.02
CA GLN A 16 60.13 10.74 -30.43
C GLN A 16 60.44 12.06 -31.17
N ASP A 17 60.53 13.23 -30.57
CA ASP A 17 61.02 13.65 -29.26
C ASP A 17 60.34 14.97 -28.88
N ILE A 18 60.02 15.14 -27.59
CA ILE A 18 60.35 16.30 -26.77
C ILE A 18 59.98 15.91 -25.33
N LEU A 19 61.03 15.48 -24.63
CA LEU A 19 61.11 15.45 -23.19
C LEU A 19 61.23 16.89 -22.68
N SER A 20 60.45 17.22 -21.66
CA SER A 20 60.90 18.01 -20.51
C SER A 20 60.03 17.57 -19.33
N GLU A 21 60.42 16.50 -18.63
CA GLU A 21 61.13 16.60 -17.35
C GLU A 21 60.57 17.71 -16.45
N SER A 22 59.69 17.33 -15.53
CA SER A 22 59.76 17.84 -14.16
C SER A 22 59.61 16.66 -13.22
N ASP A 23 60.70 16.38 -12.53
CA ASP A 23 60.86 15.35 -11.52
C ASP A 23 59.81 15.44 -10.39
N GLY A 24 59.34 14.25 -10.01
CA GLY A 24 59.49 13.80 -8.63
C GLY A 24 58.56 14.39 -7.56
N GLU A 25 57.34 13.86 -7.48
CA GLU A 25 56.73 13.59 -6.17
C GLU A 25 56.06 12.22 -6.19
N LYS A 26 56.76 11.21 -5.63
CA LYS A 26 56.23 9.86 -5.44
C LYS A 26 55.15 9.90 -4.35
N ALA A 27 53.89 9.82 -4.74
CA ALA A 27 52.79 9.59 -3.81
C ALA A 27 53.01 8.29 -3.00
N PRO A 28 52.69 8.25 -1.69
CA PRO A 28 52.95 7.08 -0.87
C PRO A 28 52.03 5.92 -1.30
N ARG A 29 52.63 4.88 -1.88
CA ARG A 29 51.99 3.66 -2.40
C ARG A 29 51.33 2.75 -1.33
N GLY A 30 51.12 3.25 -0.10
CA GLY A 30 50.64 2.46 1.04
C GLY A 30 49.29 2.89 1.63
N SER A 31 48.71 4.03 1.22
CA SER A 31 47.45 4.52 1.84
C SER A 31 46.18 4.03 1.13
N HIS A 32 46.25 3.75 -0.18
CA HIS A 32 45.08 3.30 -0.94
C HIS A 32 44.75 1.83 -0.71
N SER A 33 45.76 0.98 -0.42
CA SER A 33 45.55 -0.45 -0.16
C SER A 33 44.87 -0.72 1.18
N HIS A 34 45.11 0.10 2.21
CA HIS A 34 44.44 -0.05 3.51
C HIS A 34 42.96 0.33 3.43
N LEU A 35 42.60 1.40 2.71
CA LEU A 35 41.20 1.82 2.56
C LEU A 35 40.40 0.84 1.66
N GLU A 36 41.03 0.30 0.63
CA GLU A 36 40.42 -0.71 -0.25
C GLU A 36 40.24 -2.04 0.49
N ASN A 37 41.20 -2.45 1.33
CA ASN A 37 41.07 -3.66 2.14
C ASN A 37 40.04 -3.51 3.29
N THR A 38 39.91 -2.33 3.92
CA THR A 38 38.87 -2.11 4.95
C THR A 38 37.45 -2.06 4.35
N ALA A 39 37.29 -1.63 3.09
CA ALA A 39 35.99 -1.68 2.40
C ALA A 39 35.58 -3.09 1.97
N LEU A 40 36.54 -4.02 1.85
CA LEU A 40 36.32 -5.40 1.39
C LEU A 40 36.19 -6.41 2.54
N GLU A 41 36.44 -5.99 3.79
CA GLU A 41 36.37 -6.85 4.98
C GLU A 41 35.00 -6.81 5.67
N HIS A 42 34.03 -6.08 5.12
CA HIS A 42 32.64 -6.19 5.57
C HIS A 42 31.99 -7.39 4.87
N ASP A 43 31.83 -8.48 5.62
CA ASP A 43 31.18 -9.70 5.13
C ASP A 43 29.85 -9.33 4.43
N PRO A 44 29.65 -9.66 3.14
CA PRO A 44 28.37 -9.44 2.49
C PRO A 44 27.20 -10.15 3.21
N GLY A 45 27.48 -11.09 4.11
CA GLY A 45 26.52 -11.63 5.09
C GLY A 45 26.04 -10.62 6.13
N GLU A 46 26.89 -9.76 6.68
CA GLU A 46 26.51 -8.81 7.75
C GLU A 46 25.62 -7.67 7.25
N LEU A 47 25.89 -7.12 6.04
CA LEU A 47 25.01 -6.14 5.38
C LEU A 47 23.62 -6.73 5.09
N ASN A 48 23.56 -8.02 4.74
CA ASN A 48 22.30 -8.73 4.52
C ASN A 48 21.55 -9.03 5.82
N ASP A 49 22.26 -9.23 6.93
CA ASP A 49 21.67 -9.57 8.24
C ASP A 49 21.14 -8.35 9.00
N VAL A 50 21.73 -7.16 8.83
CA VAL A 50 21.20 -5.92 9.43
C VAL A 50 19.90 -5.49 8.74
N HIS A 51 19.77 -5.67 7.43
CA HIS A 51 18.55 -5.36 6.67
C HIS A 51 17.46 -6.45 6.77
N ASN A 52 17.80 -7.67 7.21
CA ASN A 52 16.85 -8.78 7.36
C ASN A 52 16.15 -8.85 8.72
N LYS A 53 16.56 -8.06 9.73
CA LYS A 53 15.95 -8.13 11.06
C LYS A 53 14.59 -7.42 11.05
N LEU A 54 13.53 -8.22 11.10
CA LEU A 54 12.17 -7.76 11.42
C LEU A 54 12.16 -7.07 12.77
N THR A 55 12.13 -5.74 12.76
CA THR A 55 12.02 -4.95 13.97
C THR A 55 10.60 -5.07 14.52
N LYS A 56 10.44 -5.05 15.85
CA LYS A 56 9.12 -5.13 16.50
C LYS A 56 8.15 -4.06 15.99
N GLU A 57 8.68 -2.88 15.68
CA GLU A 57 7.95 -1.76 15.09
C GLU A 57 7.38 -2.09 13.70
N THR A 58 8.16 -2.78 12.85
CA THR A 58 7.70 -3.25 11.53
C THR A 58 6.57 -4.25 11.66
N ILE A 59 6.66 -5.18 12.62
CA ILE A 59 5.61 -6.17 12.88
C ILE A 59 4.32 -5.49 13.35
N LEU A 60 4.42 -4.55 14.29
CA LEU A 60 3.27 -3.76 14.78
C LEU A 60 2.62 -2.94 13.67
N ALA A 61 3.41 -2.33 12.79
CA ALA A 61 2.91 -1.63 11.63
C ALA A 61 2.21 -2.57 10.61
N CYS A 62 2.77 -3.76 10.35
CA CYS A 62 2.11 -4.76 9.51
C CYS A 62 0.76 -5.21 10.10
N ILE A 63 0.67 -5.38 11.43
CA ILE A 63 -0.59 -5.72 12.11
C ILE A 63 -1.61 -4.57 11.97
N ALA A 64 -1.17 -3.32 12.12
CA ALA A 64 -2.05 -2.16 11.93
C ALA A 64 -2.59 -2.07 10.50
N ILE A 65 -1.74 -2.28 9.50
CA ILE A 65 -2.14 -2.32 8.08
C ILE A 65 -3.07 -3.52 7.81
N ALA A 66 -2.79 -4.68 8.39
CA ALA A 66 -3.66 -5.86 8.30
C ALA A 66 -5.06 -5.57 8.88
N GLY A 67 -5.13 -4.91 10.03
CA GLY A 67 -6.39 -4.49 10.64
C GLY A 67 -7.18 -3.54 9.73
N GLN A 68 -6.50 -2.62 9.04
CA GLN A 68 -7.15 -1.72 8.09
C GLN A 68 -7.67 -2.45 6.85
N ILE A 69 -6.89 -3.37 6.27
CA ILE A 69 -7.33 -4.21 5.15
C ILE A 69 -8.54 -5.05 5.56
N ASN A 70 -8.56 -5.59 6.78
CA ASN A 70 -9.72 -6.32 7.28
C ASN A 70 -10.95 -5.41 7.37
N ALA A 71 -10.84 -4.22 7.95
CA ALA A 71 -11.95 -3.26 8.01
C ALA A 71 -12.49 -2.91 6.60
N TYR A 72 -11.60 -2.73 5.62
CA TYR A 72 -11.95 -2.53 4.21
C TYR A 72 -12.75 -3.72 3.66
N VAL A 73 -12.19 -4.93 3.70
CA VAL A 73 -12.81 -6.12 3.10
C VAL A 73 -14.11 -6.49 3.80
N MET A 74 -14.20 -6.32 5.12
CA MET A 74 -15.45 -6.50 5.86
C MET A 74 -16.53 -5.59 5.32
N SER A 75 -16.18 -4.33 5.10
CA SER A 75 -17.11 -3.37 4.54
C SER A 75 -17.61 -3.89 3.19
N LEU A 76 -16.70 -4.29 2.30
CA LEU A 76 -17.02 -4.76 0.94
C LEU A 76 -18.05 -5.90 0.91
N LEU A 77 -18.01 -6.78 1.91
CA LEU A 77 -18.82 -8.00 1.95
C LEU A 77 -20.18 -7.82 2.62
N ILE A 78 -20.33 -6.89 3.57
CA ILE A 78 -21.57 -6.68 4.34
C ILE A 78 -22.81 -6.32 3.47
N PRO A 79 -22.71 -5.54 2.37
CA PRO A 79 -23.85 -5.28 1.49
C PRO A 79 -24.51 -6.55 0.94
N SER A 80 -23.75 -7.63 0.76
CA SER A 80 -24.29 -8.89 0.20
C SER A 80 -25.44 -9.47 1.03
N THR A 81 -25.43 -9.25 2.35
CA THR A 81 -26.48 -9.73 3.26
C THR A 81 -27.44 -8.61 3.68
N THR A 82 -27.00 -7.35 3.70
CA THR A 82 -27.80 -6.23 4.24
C THR A 82 -28.65 -5.51 3.18
N LEU A 83 -28.26 -5.53 1.90
CA LEU A 83 -28.87 -4.71 0.85
C LEU A 83 -30.38 -4.92 0.68
N SER A 84 -30.84 -6.18 0.71
CA SER A 84 -32.26 -6.51 0.58
C SER A 84 -33.09 -6.00 1.76
N TYR A 85 -32.55 -6.08 2.99
CA TYR A 85 -33.23 -5.59 4.19
C TYR A 85 -33.30 -4.06 4.22
N ILE A 86 -32.25 -3.37 3.75
CA ILE A 86 -32.25 -1.91 3.60
C ILE A 86 -33.38 -1.48 2.65
N ASN A 87 -33.56 -2.17 1.51
CA ASN A 87 -34.63 -1.85 0.58
C ASN A 87 -36.03 -2.21 1.11
N GLN A 88 -36.16 -3.22 1.96
CA GLN A 88 -37.43 -3.56 2.61
C GLN A 88 -37.86 -2.50 3.63
N GLU A 89 -36.91 -1.90 4.36
CA GLU A 89 -37.22 -0.92 5.41
C GLU A 89 -37.28 0.52 4.89
N LEU A 90 -36.33 0.93 4.04
CA LEU A 90 -36.23 2.31 3.53
C LEU A 90 -36.86 2.49 2.14
N GLY A 91 -37.20 1.41 1.46
CA GLY A 91 -37.73 1.41 0.11
C GLY A 91 -39.25 1.16 0.06
N PRO A 92 -39.76 0.63 -1.06
CA PRO A 92 -39.03 0.15 -2.23
C PRO A 92 -38.53 1.29 -3.14
N SER A 93 -37.26 1.22 -3.57
CA SER A 93 -36.70 2.14 -4.57
C SER A 93 -36.05 1.35 -5.70
N PRO A 94 -36.23 1.72 -6.98
CA PRO A 94 -35.51 1.09 -8.09
C PRO A 94 -34.00 1.37 -8.03
N TYR A 95 -33.57 2.36 -7.24
CA TYR A 95 -32.18 2.78 -7.13
C TYR A 95 -31.42 2.08 -5.99
N TYR A 96 -32.01 1.13 -5.26
CA TYR A 96 -31.35 0.51 -4.10
C TYR A 96 -30.03 -0.20 -4.47
N SER A 97 -29.94 -0.81 -5.66
CA SER A 97 -28.70 -1.45 -6.14
C SER A 97 -27.54 -0.47 -6.32
N TRP A 98 -27.83 0.82 -6.52
CA TRP A 98 -26.80 1.85 -6.64
C TRP A 98 -25.96 1.99 -5.38
N ILE A 99 -26.46 1.61 -4.20
CA ILE A 99 -25.72 1.63 -2.94
C ILE A 99 -24.39 0.85 -3.08
N THR A 100 -24.43 -0.34 -3.66
CA THR A 100 -23.23 -1.17 -3.87
C THR A 100 -22.47 -0.76 -5.12
N ILE A 101 -23.16 -0.29 -6.17
CA ILE A 101 -22.51 0.11 -7.42
C ILE A 101 -21.62 1.34 -7.23
N VAL A 102 -22.12 2.42 -6.59
CA VAL A 102 -21.34 3.65 -6.41
C VAL A 102 -20.09 3.42 -5.57
N TRP A 103 -20.16 2.48 -4.62
CA TRP A 103 -18.99 2.07 -3.87
C TRP A 103 -17.93 1.49 -4.80
N GLN A 104 -18.25 0.42 -5.52
CA GLN A 104 -17.27 -0.28 -6.36
C GLN A 104 -16.72 0.62 -7.47
N LEU A 105 -17.57 1.48 -8.04
CA LEU A 105 -17.15 2.49 -9.00
C LEU A 105 -16.20 3.52 -8.37
N GLY A 106 -16.57 4.07 -7.22
CA GLY A 106 -15.73 5.03 -6.49
C GLY A 106 -14.38 4.44 -6.11
N GLY A 107 -14.37 3.22 -5.59
CA GLY A 107 -13.14 2.48 -5.26
C GLY A 107 -12.24 2.30 -6.46
N SER A 108 -12.78 1.83 -7.59
CA SER A 108 -12.02 1.59 -8.83
C SER A 108 -11.39 2.86 -9.41
N ILE A 109 -12.08 3.99 -9.32
CA ILE A 109 -11.56 5.29 -9.77
C ILE A 109 -10.46 5.77 -8.83
N ILE A 110 -10.71 5.71 -7.51
CA ILE A 110 -9.80 6.26 -6.51
C ILE A 110 -8.53 5.41 -6.39
N VAL A 111 -8.59 4.08 -6.47
CA VAL A 111 -7.38 3.23 -6.48
C VAL A 111 -6.43 3.58 -7.64
N SER A 112 -7.01 3.83 -8.82
CA SER A 112 -6.23 4.18 -10.02
C SER A 112 -5.48 5.50 -9.83
N ILE A 113 -6.06 6.44 -9.08
CA ILE A 113 -5.47 7.75 -8.78
C ILE A 113 -4.51 7.66 -7.59
N SER A 114 -4.85 6.88 -6.57
CA SER A 114 -4.15 6.85 -5.30
C SER A 114 -2.74 6.29 -5.40
N GLY A 115 -2.46 5.40 -6.37
CA GLY A 115 -1.13 4.83 -6.56
C GLY A 115 -0.03 5.89 -6.64
N ARG A 116 -0.04 6.70 -7.70
CA ARG A 116 0.97 7.76 -7.88
C ARG A 116 0.87 8.88 -6.85
N LEU A 117 -0.34 9.20 -6.41
CA LEU A 117 -0.55 10.28 -5.44
C LEU A 117 0.05 9.89 -4.07
N SER A 118 -0.05 8.61 -3.69
CA SER A 118 0.51 8.08 -2.44
C SER A 118 2.03 8.07 -2.40
N ASP A 119 2.67 7.89 -3.54
CA ASP A 119 4.13 7.95 -3.65
C ASP A 119 4.65 9.39 -3.47
N ILE A 120 3.86 10.41 -3.86
CA ILE A 120 4.25 11.83 -3.76
C ILE A 120 3.98 12.41 -2.37
N PHE A 121 2.76 12.29 -1.84
CA PHE A 121 2.41 12.93 -0.56
C PHE A 121 2.67 12.05 0.67
N GLY A 122 3.06 10.78 0.45
CA GLY A 122 3.40 9.85 1.51
C GLY A 122 2.25 8.92 1.89
N ARG A 123 2.56 7.63 1.96
CA ARG A 123 1.60 6.52 2.17
C ARG A 123 0.79 6.61 3.46
N ARG A 124 1.38 7.17 4.54
CA ARG A 124 0.70 7.32 5.83
C ARG A 124 -0.55 8.17 5.74
N TYR A 125 -0.46 9.30 5.06
CA TYR A 125 -1.58 10.22 4.99
C TYR A 125 -2.73 9.61 4.20
N PHE A 126 -2.46 8.85 3.14
CA PHE A 126 -3.48 8.16 2.37
C PHE A 126 -4.23 7.08 3.15
N MET A 127 -3.52 6.25 3.92
CA MET A 127 -4.20 5.24 4.74
C MET A 127 -5.07 5.88 5.82
N ILE A 128 -4.58 6.95 6.46
CA ILE A 128 -5.31 7.69 7.50
C ILE A 128 -6.53 8.43 6.91
N THR A 129 -6.39 9.08 5.76
CA THR A 129 -7.52 9.76 5.10
C THR A 129 -8.56 8.76 4.62
N GLY A 130 -8.14 7.64 4.03
CA GLY A 130 -9.03 6.55 3.63
C GLY A 130 -9.85 6.03 4.81
N ALA A 131 -9.18 5.68 5.92
CA ALA A 131 -9.83 5.26 7.16
C ALA A 131 -10.80 6.32 7.71
N SER A 132 -10.40 7.59 7.73
CA SER A 132 -11.25 8.70 8.20
C SER A 132 -12.53 8.84 7.37
N ILE A 133 -12.41 8.79 6.04
CA ILE A 133 -13.55 8.90 5.13
C ILE A 133 -14.49 7.69 5.30
N SER A 134 -13.93 6.48 5.46
CA SER A 134 -14.75 5.30 5.75
C SER A 134 -15.49 5.39 7.08
N ILE A 135 -14.88 5.96 8.13
CA ILE A 135 -15.58 6.20 9.42
C ILE A 135 -16.79 7.12 9.22
N VAL A 136 -16.63 8.19 8.44
CA VAL A 136 -17.76 9.09 8.10
C VAL A 136 -18.81 8.35 7.27
N GLY A 137 -18.40 7.53 6.31
CA GLY A 137 -19.29 6.65 5.55
C GLY A 137 -20.10 5.72 6.47
N CYS A 138 -19.45 5.03 7.41
CA CYS A 138 -20.11 4.20 8.41
C CYS A 138 -21.15 4.99 9.22
N LEU A 139 -20.81 6.21 9.64
CA LEU A 139 -21.70 7.04 10.45
C LEU A 139 -22.93 7.50 9.67
N VAL A 140 -22.75 7.89 8.41
CA VAL A 140 -23.86 8.23 7.50
C VAL A 140 -24.73 7.00 7.27
N GLY A 141 -24.13 5.84 7.05
CA GLY A 141 -24.87 4.61 6.82
C GLY A 141 -25.65 4.11 8.04
N ALA A 142 -25.05 4.17 9.23
CA ALA A 142 -25.71 3.80 10.49
C ALA A 142 -26.92 4.69 10.80
N ASN A 143 -26.87 5.96 10.38
CA ASN A 143 -27.97 6.93 10.52
C ASN A 143 -28.86 7.03 9.27
N GLY A 144 -28.73 6.09 8.33
CA GLY A 144 -29.46 6.08 7.07
C GLY A 144 -30.98 6.05 7.28
N LYS A 145 -31.67 7.06 6.73
CA LYS A 145 -33.14 7.19 6.73
C LYS A 145 -33.77 7.12 5.34
N SER A 146 -32.95 7.09 4.29
CA SER A 146 -33.40 6.98 2.89
C SER A 146 -32.38 6.23 2.06
N ILE A 147 -32.82 5.68 0.93
CA ILE A 147 -31.94 5.02 -0.05
C ILE A 147 -30.89 5.98 -0.60
N ASP A 148 -31.24 7.25 -0.83
CA ASP A 148 -30.30 8.26 -1.32
C ASP A 148 -29.18 8.52 -0.32
N MET A 149 -29.49 8.57 0.97
CA MET A 149 -28.48 8.69 2.03
C MET A 149 -27.56 7.47 2.08
N MET A 150 -28.09 6.29 1.73
CA MET A 150 -27.30 5.07 1.63
C MET A 150 -26.39 5.05 0.40
N ILE A 151 -26.81 5.64 -0.71
CA ILE A 151 -25.97 5.87 -1.89
C ILE A 151 -24.84 6.84 -1.55
N VAL A 152 -25.11 7.91 -0.79
CA VAL A 152 -24.08 8.82 -0.29
C VAL A 152 -23.09 8.10 0.61
N SER A 153 -23.58 7.26 1.54
CA SER A 153 -22.73 6.39 2.36
C SER A 153 -21.83 5.51 1.50
N GLY A 154 -22.39 4.83 0.50
CA GLY A 154 -21.63 3.97 -0.43
C GLY A 154 -20.56 4.74 -1.19
N THR A 155 -20.84 5.99 -1.59
CA THR A 155 -19.87 6.85 -2.28
C THR A 155 -18.70 7.21 -1.37
N LEU A 156 -18.97 7.55 -0.11
CA LEU A 156 -17.92 7.80 0.89
C LEU A 156 -17.06 6.55 1.13
N PHE A 157 -17.68 5.38 1.24
CA PHE A 157 -16.95 4.12 1.33
C PHE A 157 -16.08 3.86 0.11
N GLY A 158 -16.58 4.12 -1.10
CA GLY A 158 -15.79 3.99 -2.33
C GLY A 158 -14.56 4.88 -2.34
N ILE A 159 -14.68 6.12 -1.88
CA ILE A 159 -13.53 7.03 -1.77
C ILE A 159 -12.54 6.51 -0.72
N GLY A 160 -13.04 6.09 0.45
CA GLY A 160 -12.20 5.55 1.52
C GLY A 160 -11.48 4.26 1.12
N SER A 161 -12.17 3.33 0.45
CA SER A 161 -11.63 2.03 0.05
C SER A 161 -10.49 2.15 -0.95
N GLY A 162 -10.61 3.04 -1.94
CA GLY A 162 -9.55 3.22 -2.94
C GLY A 162 -8.22 3.64 -2.29
N PHE A 163 -8.26 4.47 -1.25
CA PHE A 163 -7.06 4.84 -0.50
C PHE A 163 -6.55 3.71 0.40
N GLN A 164 -7.44 2.88 0.95
CA GLN A 164 -7.08 1.75 1.80
C GLN A 164 -6.42 0.60 1.03
N GLU A 165 -6.68 0.45 -0.27
CA GLU A 165 -6.05 -0.58 -1.12
C GLU A 165 -4.51 -0.44 -1.20
N MET A 166 -3.98 0.76 -0.95
CA MET A 166 -2.53 1.01 -0.91
C MET A 166 -1.82 0.23 0.21
N ALA A 167 -2.56 -0.35 1.14
CA ALA A 167 -2.04 -1.20 2.20
C ALA A 167 -1.20 -2.38 1.69
N TYR A 168 -1.55 -2.98 0.55
CA TYR A 168 -0.76 -4.06 -0.07
C TYR A 168 0.64 -3.57 -0.47
N ALA A 169 0.72 -2.41 -1.10
CA ALA A 169 1.99 -1.79 -1.46
C ALA A 169 2.80 -1.39 -0.21
N CYS A 170 2.13 -0.84 0.82
CA CYS A 170 2.79 -0.47 2.08
C CYS A 170 3.50 -1.65 2.75
N ILE A 171 2.88 -2.83 2.77
CA ILE A 171 3.49 -4.02 3.39
C ILE A 171 4.66 -4.56 2.58
N GLN A 172 4.57 -4.54 1.25
CA GLN A 172 5.66 -4.97 0.38
C GLN A 172 6.90 -4.06 0.51
N GLU A 173 6.70 -2.77 0.76
CA GLU A 173 7.81 -1.83 0.97
C GLU A 173 8.44 -1.96 2.36
N MET A 174 7.65 -2.25 3.39
CA MET A 174 8.15 -2.40 4.76
C MET A 174 8.91 -3.69 5.01
N LEU A 175 8.62 -4.74 4.23
CA LEU A 175 9.25 -6.05 4.41
C LEU A 175 10.48 -6.21 3.51
N PRO A 176 11.57 -6.82 4.03
CA PRO A 176 12.72 -7.16 3.22
C PRO A 176 12.32 -8.12 2.09
N ASN A 177 13.01 -8.05 0.95
CA ASN A 177 12.59 -8.70 -0.31
C ASN A 177 12.23 -10.19 -0.16
N LYS A 178 13.00 -10.91 0.67
CA LYS A 178 12.80 -12.33 1.00
C LYS A 178 11.43 -12.64 1.64
N HIS A 179 10.88 -11.70 2.41
CA HIS A 179 9.66 -11.88 3.20
C HIS A 179 8.44 -11.17 2.60
N ARG A 180 8.58 -10.45 1.48
CA ARG A 180 7.47 -9.68 0.87
C ARG A 180 6.26 -10.54 0.57
N MET A 181 6.45 -11.67 -0.12
CA MET A 181 5.36 -12.58 -0.47
C MET A 181 4.79 -13.31 0.75
N VAL A 182 5.63 -13.58 1.76
CA VAL A 182 5.16 -14.15 3.03
C VAL A 182 4.27 -13.16 3.77
N GLY A 183 4.63 -11.87 3.80
CA GLY A 183 3.81 -10.83 4.40
C GLY A 183 2.46 -10.65 3.72
N VAL A 184 2.43 -10.66 2.39
CA VAL A 184 1.16 -10.64 1.63
C VAL A 184 0.34 -11.90 1.89
N GLY A 185 0.97 -13.08 1.94
CA GLY A 185 0.27 -14.31 2.31
C GLY A 185 -0.32 -14.27 3.73
N LEU A 186 0.41 -13.71 4.70
CA LEU A 186 -0.09 -13.52 6.07
C LEU A 186 -1.24 -12.50 6.14
N LEU A 187 -1.20 -11.46 5.32
CA LEU A 187 -2.34 -10.54 5.16
C LEU A 187 -3.58 -11.28 4.66
N ASP A 188 -3.44 -12.06 3.60
CA ASP A 188 -4.59 -12.78 3.02
C ASP A 188 -5.11 -13.86 3.97
N ILE A 189 -4.25 -14.49 4.76
CA ILE A 189 -4.69 -15.37 5.86
C ILE A 189 -5.51 -14.59 6.89
N SER A 190 -5.11 -13.37 7.23
CA SER A 190 -5.85 -12.54 8.20
C SER A 190 -7.27 -12.20 7.73
N LEU A 191 -7.50 -12.11 6.41
CA LEU A 191 -8.80 -11.83 5.79
C LEU A 191 -9.86 -12.91 6.08
N ALA A 192 -9.48 -14.07 6.60
CA ALA A 192 -10.42 -15.05 7.13
C ALA A 192 -11.41 -14.43 8.13
N ILE A 193 -10.95 -13.47 8.94
CA ILE A 193 -11.81 -12.71 9.87
C ILE A 193 -12.80 -11.86 9.07
N ALA A 194 -12.32 -11.15 8.04
CA ALA A 194 -13.18 -10.32 7.20
C ALA A 194 -14.24 -11.11 6.44
N PHE A 195 -13.93 -12.32 5.96
CA PHE A 195 -14.88 -13.18 5.25
C PHE A 195 -16.04 -13.66 6.12
N SER A 196 -15.89 -13.67 7.45
CA SER A 196 -16.98 -13.98 8.38
C SER A 196 -18.00 -12.84 8.54
N SER A 197 -17.68 -11.63 8.06
CA SER A 197 -18.50 -10.44 8.28
C SER A 197 -19.95 -10.51 7.75
N PRO A 198 -20.28 -11.16 6.61
CA PRO A 198 -21.67 -11.25 6.17
C PRO A 198 -22.53 -12.11 7.11
N ALA A 199 -21.94 -13.16 7.70
CA ALA A 199 -22.61 -14.01 8.68
C ALA A 199 -22.87 -13.23 9.97
N ILE A 200 -21.90 -12.43 10.43
CA ILE A 200 -22.06 -11.55 11.59
C ILE A 200 -23.15 -10.48 11.33
N ALA A 201 -23.15 -9.88 10.14
CA ALA A 201 -24.18 -8.92 9.73
C ALA A 201 -25.58 -9.57 9.70
N TYR A 202 -25.69 -10.82 9.23
CA TYR A 202 -26.93 -11.57 9.27
C TYR A 202 -27.39 -11.85 10.71
N CYS A 203 -26.47 -12.16 11.64
CA CYS A 203 -26.82 -12.34 13.05
C CYS A 203 -27.41 -11.07 13.68
N PHE A 204 -26.91 -9.88 13.32
CA PHE A 204 -27.52 -8.62 13.77
C PHE A 204 -28.95 -8.44 13.27
N ILE A 205 -29.25 -8.91 12.06
CA ILE A 205 -30.58 -8.83 11.49
C ILE A 205 -31.53 -9.87 12.10
N ALA A 206 -31.05 -11.09 12.33
CA ALA A 206 -31.87 -12.22 12.76
C ALA A 206 -32.17 -12.25 14.26
N PHE A 207 -31.23 -11.78 15.10
CA PHE A 207 -31.29 -11.96 16.56
C PHE A 207 -31.41 -10.66 17.36
N HIS A 208 -31.29 -9.49 16.73
CA HIS A 208 -31.30 -8.20 17.42
C HIS A 208 -32.24 -7.19 16.76
N ASP A 209 -32.94 -6.39 17.58
CA ASP A 209 -33.88 -5.35 17.11
C ASP A 209 -33.20 -4.18 16.37
N ILE A 210 -31.85 -4.10 16.43
CA ILE A 210 -31.05 -3.08 15.73
C ILE A 210 -31.08 -3.31 14.21
N GLY A 211 -31.30 -4.56 13.77
CA GLY A 211 -31.40 -4.92 12.36
C GLY A 211 -30.11 -4.64 11.57
N TRP A 212 -30.25 -4.21 10.31
CA TRP A 212 -29.12 -3.94 9.41
C TRP A 212 -28.25 -2.75 9.87
N ARG A 213 -28.77 -1.84 10.71
CA ARG A 213 -27.97 -0.74 11.28
C ARG A 213 -26.85 -1.26 12.19
N GLY A 214 -27.04 -2.42 12.81
CA GLY A 214 -26.02 -3.07 13.64
C GLY A 214 -24.78 -3.43 12.83
N ALA A 215 -24.96 -3.83 11.57
CA ALA A 215 -23.85 -4.11 10.66
C ALA A 215 -23.01 -2.85 10.35
N TYR A 216 -23.65 -1.68 10.20
CA TYR A 216 -22.93 -0.41 10.01
C TYR A 216 -22.18 0.04 11.27
N TRP A 217 -22.74 -0.17 12.47
CA TRP A 217 -22.04 0.07 13.73
C TRP A 217 -20.85 -0.88 13.96
N TYR A 218 -20.99 -2.12 13.50
CA TYR A 218 -19.92 -3.11 13.50
C TYR A 218 -18.76 -2.67 12.58
N MET A 219 -19.07 -2.21 11.36
CA MET A 219 -18.09 -1.61 10.45
C MET A 219 -17.42 -0.38 11.06
N PHE A 220 -18.21 0.52 11.67
CA PHE A 220 -17.72 1.72 12.33
C PHE A 220 -16.67 1.38 13.39
N THR A 221 -16.97 0.42 14.26
CA THR A 221 -16.07 0.01 15.34
C THR A 221 -14.74 -0.51 14.79
N TRP A 222 -14.79 -1.34 13.73
CA TRP A 222 -13.59 -1.86 13.08
C TRP A 222 -12.75 -0.78 12.43
N HIS A 223 -13.37 0.16 11.71
CA HIS A 223 -12.65 1.29 11.10
C HIS A 223 -12.03 2.22 12.14
N VAL A 224 -12.69 2.47 13.27
CA VAL A 224 -12.14 3.28 14.36
C VAL A 224 -10.94 2.60 15.01
N VAL A 225 -11.04 1.30 15.29
CA VAL A 225 -9.91 0.54 15.86
C VAL A 225 -8.74 0.53 14.88
N ALA A 226 -8.98 0.24 13.60
CA ALA A 226 -7.94 0.26 12.57
C ALA A 226 -7.29 1.65 12.43
N PHE A 227 -8.09 2.72 12.44
CA PHE A 227 -7.60 4.11 12.41
C PHE A 227 -6.67 4.41 13.60
N ILE A 228 -7.06 4.04 14.82
CA ILE A 228 -6.25 4.26 16.02
C ILE A 228 -4.92 3.49 15.91
N PHE A 229 -4.98 2.23 15.47
CA PHE A 229 -3.78 1.40 15.29
C PHE A 229 -2.84 1.97 14.23
N LEU A 230 -3.37 2.42 13.09
CA LEU A 230 -2.58 3.10 12.06
C LEU A 230 -1.97 4.40 12.60
N TRP A 231 -2.74 5.20 13.33
CA TRP A 231 -2.26 6.46 13.87
C TRP A 231 -1.06 6.27 14.82
N ILE A 232 -1.12 5.25 15.67
CA ILE A 232 -0.10 4.99 16.70
C ILE A 232 1.11 4.26 16.11
N PHE A 233 0.89 3.13 15.44
CA PHE A 233 1.93 2.17 15.07
C PHE A 233 2.48 2.37 13.66
N TYR A 234 1.71 2.93 12.73
CA TYR A 234 2.19 3.17 11.38
C TYR A 234 2.93 4.51 11.29
N ARG A 235 4.23 4.48 11.57
CA ARG A 235 5.16 5.60 11.38
C ARG A 235 6.23 5.20 10.36
N PRO A 236 5.99 5.39 9.05
CA PRO A 236 7.03 5.14 8.07
C PRO A 236 8.17 6.12 8.34
N LEU A 237 9.38 5.59 8.54
CA LEU A 237 10.59 6.37 8.71
C LEU A 237 10.75 7.23 7.46
N THR A 238 10.43 8.51 7.58
CA THR A 238 10.63 9.47 6.50
C THR A 238 12.14 9.63 6.39
N SER A 239 12.72 9.10 5.31
CA SER A 239 14.13 9.39 4.98
C SER A 239 14.25 10.91 4.92
N ARG A 240 14.95 11.49 5.89
CA ARG A 240 15.52 12.81 5.76
C ARG A 240 16.69 12.75 4.79
#